data_AF-A0A0W0FPF8-F1
#
_entry.id   AF-A0A0W0FPF8-F1
#
_cell.length_a   1.000
_cell.length_b   1.000
_cell.length_c   1.000
_cell.angle_alpha   90.00
_cell.angle_beta   90.00
_cell.angle_gamma   90.00
#
_symmetry.space_group_name_H-M   'P 1'
#
loop_
_entity.id
_entity.type
_entity.pdbx_description
1 polymer ?
#
loop_
_entity_poly.entity_id
_entity_poly.type
_entity_poly.pdbx_seq_one_letter_code
_entity_poly.pdbx_strand_id
1 'polypeptide(L)'
;MAPSIPPPAPPLNSTLLFRVLEYQDPAVRDSQLCGRGENLNRAQLEDLMAEHVRYWARAVTPFRSTSRAFIWALWEAWRRVFKLGMDPGSVEILIIDHIGLPDSMIHALSEEPIINSPKFQNNNNLKGRVTHAREVLIQGGIPDKNIIARVSWSKIHNRLPQFFDLNAELEKDYRLRFKDCSRLCRERGRGATLAEIETFIYEVFRPELSRRASNPILIDEYVYILNEHLFTHIFVGDDR
;
A
#
# COMPACT_ATOMS: atom_id res chain seq x y z
N MET A 1 27.35 15.25 0.72
CA MET A 1 25.98 15.38 0.19
C MET A 1 25.01 14.85 1.23
N ALA A 2 24.10 15.66 1.74
CA ALA A 2 23.06 15.17 2.65
C ALA A 2 22.15 14.20 1.88
N PRO A 3 21.73 13.07 2.48
CA PRO A 3 20.77 12.17 1.84
C PRO A 3 19.48 12.95 1.58
N SER A 4 19.13 13.17 0.31
CA SER A 4 17.85 13.77 -0.08
C SER A 4 16.72 12.90 0.45
N ILE A 5 15.89 13.45 1.33
CA ILE A 5 14.71 12.77 1.85
C ILE A 5 13.87 12.37 0.63
N PRO A 6 13.51 11.08 0.47
CA PRO A 6 12.73 10.65 -0.68
C PRO A 6 11.41 11.44 -0.72
N PRO A 7 10.91 11.79 -1.91
CA PRO A 7 9.61 12.44 -2.01
C PRO A 7 8.60 11.52 -1.32
N PRO A 8 7.85 12.04 -0.34
CA PRO A 8 6.86 11.23 0.33
C PRO A 8 5.84 10.78 -0.71
N ALA A 9 5.33 9.55 -0.61
CA ALA A 9 4.29 9.07 -1.51
C ALA A 9 3.20 10.16 -1.65
N PRO A 10 2.84 10.61 -2.85
CA PRO A 10 1.97 11.77 -3.06
C PRO A 10 0.77 11.75 -2.12
N PRO A 11 0.41 12.91 -1.56
CA PRO A 11 -0.72 13.05 -0.67
C PRO A 11 -2.00 12.98 -1.51
N LEU A 12 -2.31 11.81 -2.05
CA LEU A 12 -3.69 11.53 -2.35
C LEU A 12 -4.29 11.28 -0.97
N ASN A 13 -5.01 12.28 -0.45
CA ASN A 13 -6.04 12.08 0.56
C ASN A 13 -7.14 11.23 -0.09
N SER A 14 -6.76 9.98 -0.36
CA SER A 14 -7.52 8.98 -1.05
C SER A 14 -8.29 8.17 -0.03
N THR A 15 -9.45 7.72 -0.44
CA THR A 15 -10.31 6.81 0.31
C THR A 15 -9.80 5.36 0.25
N LEU A 16 -8.78 5.09 -0.58
CA LEU A 16 -8.26 3.75 -0.79
C LEU A 16 -7.06 3.43 0.11
N LEU A 17 -7.12 2.25 0.72
CA LEU A 17 -6.01 1.60 1.40
C LEU A 17 -5.67 0.27 0.72
N PHE A 18 -4.41 -0.12 0.81
CA PHE A 18 -3.87 -1.31 0.18
C PHE A 18 -3.29 -2.24 1.23
N ARG A 19 -3.59 -3.54 1.13
CA ARG A 19 -3.04 -4.56 2.03
C ARG A 19 -2.61 -5.77 1.23
N VAL A 20 -1.37 -6.22 1.45
CA VAL A 20 -0.87 -7.46 0.86
C VAL A 20 -1.16 -8.62 1.80
N LEU A 21 -1.89 -9.61 1.29
CA LEU A 21 -2.19 -10.85 1.99
C LEU A 21 -1.37 -12.00 1.45
N GLU A 22 -1.13 -12.94 2.35
CA GLU A 22 -0.60 -14.25 2.08
C GLU A 22 -1.61 -15.25 2.64
N TYR A 23 -1.97 -16.26 1.87
CA TYR A 23 -2.77 -17.37 2.39
C TYR A 23 -2.06 -18.67 2.04
N GLN A 24 -1.44 -19.24 3.06
CA GLN A 24 -1.17 -20.67 3.12
C GLN A 24 -2.41 -21.46 3.59
N ASP A 25 -3.37 -20.76 4.23
CA ASP A 25 -4.61 -21.31 4.77
C ASP A 25 -5.84 -20.48 4.30
N PRO A 26 -6.84 -21.09 3.64
CA PRO A 26 -8.10 -20.44 3.25
C PRO A 26 -8.82 -19.74 4.40
N ALA A 27 -8.69 -20.17 5.65
CA ALA A 27 -9.36 -19.53 6.79
C ALA A 27 -8.84 -18.10 7.07
N VAL A 28 -7.57 -17.81 6.73
CA VAL A 28 -6.96 -16.46 6.84
C VAL A 28 -7.43 -15.55 5.70
N ARG A 29 -7.89 -16.13 4.59
CA ARG A 29 -8.42 -15.41 3.45
C ARG A 29 -9.71 -14.67 3.80
N ASP A 30 -10.57 -15.29 4.61
CA ASP A 30 -11.95 -14.83 4.74
C ASP A 30 -12.17 -13.80 5.85
N SER A 31 -11.35 -13.76 6.91
CA SER A 31 -11.51 -12.76 7.98
C SER A 31 -10.32 -11.82 8.10
N GLN A 32 -10.54 -10.54 7.81
CA GLN A 32 -9.59 -9.47 8.12
C GLN A 32 -9.84 -8.82 9.47
N LEU A 33 -10.72 -9.39 10.30
CA LEU A 33 -10.99 -8.92 11.66
C LEU A 33 -9.84 -9.30 12.61
N CYS A 34 -9.68 -8.53 13.68
CA CYS A 34 -8.80 -8.85 14.81
C CYS A 34 -9.41 -8.35 16.12
N GLY A 35 -8.74 -8.63 17.24
CA GLY A 35 -9.16 -8.11 18.55
C GLY A 35 -9.31 -6.59 18.51
N ARG A 36 -10.36 -6.05 19.12
CA ARG A 36 -10.64 -4.61 19.08
C ARG A 36 -9.69 -3.77 19.93
N GLY A 37 -9.01 -4.37 20.91
CA GLY A 37 -8.17 -3.61 21.85
C GLY A 37 -8.99 -2.55 22.58
N GLU A 38 -10.05 -2.97 23.26
CA GLU A 38 -10.98 -2.05 23.93
C GLU A 38 -10.32 -1.39 25.15
N ASN A 39 -10.69 -0.13 25.43
CA ASN A 39 -10.24 0.65 26.59
C ASN A 39 -8.72 0.94 26.67
N LEU A 40 -8.02 0.94 25.54
CA LEU A 40 -6.62 1.37 25.48
C LEU A 40 -6.52 2.89 25.67
N ASN A 41 -5.69 3.32 26.60
CA ASN A 41 -5.29 4.73 26.64
C ASN A 41 -4.28 5.03 25.51
N ARG A 42 -4.03 6.32 25.26
CA ARG A 42 -3.15 6.77 24.17
C ARG A 42 -1.75 6.15 24.23
N ALA A 43 -1.14 6.07 25.42
CA ALA A 43 0.21 5.53 25.57
C ALA A 43 0.26 4.02 25.26
N GLN A 44 -0.73 3.26 25.75
CA GLN A 44 -0.86 1.83 25.45
C GLN A 44 -1.12 1.59 23.95
N LEU A 45 -1.94 2.43 23.33
CA LEU A 45 -2.20 2.38 21.90
C LEU A 45 -0.91 2.61 21.10
N GLU A 46 -0.15 3.66 21.43
CA GLU A 46 1.13 3.98 20.77
C GLU A 46 2.16 2.84 20.93
N ASP A 47 2.21 2.20 22.11
CA ASP A 47 3.08 1.04 22.35
C ASP A 47 2.70 -0.15 21.47
N LEU A 48 1.42 -0.50 21.40
CA LEU A 48 0.92 -1.59 20.57
C LEU A 48 1.09 -1.31 19.07
N MET A 49 0.94 -0.06 18.62
CA MET A 49 1.19 0.34 17.24
C MET A 49 2.69 0.18 16.89
N ALA A 50 3.58 0.66 17.76
CA ALA A 50 5.02 0.51 17.56
C ALA A 50 5.44 -0.97 17.57
N GLU A 51 4.84 -1.79 18.44
CA GLU A 51 5.05 -3.23 18.48
C GLU A 51 4.55 -3.92 17.20
N HIS A 52 3.34 -3.58 16.73
CA HIS A 52 2.75 -4.12 15.51
C HIS A 52 3.70 -3.98 14.32
N VAL A 53 4.21 -2.78 14.11
CA VAL A 53 5.09 -2.46 12.99
C VAL A 53 6.51 -2.97 13.22
N ARG A 54 6.96 -3.16 14.47
CA ARG A 54 8.27 -3.78 14.74
C ARG A 54 8.29 -5.24 14.28
N TYR A 55 7.18 -5.97 14.48
CA TYR A 55 7.12 -7.41 14.23
C TYR A 55 6.33 -7.83 12.98
N TRP A 56 5.82 -6.88 12.18
CA TRP A 56 5.19 -7.08 10.86
C TRP A 56 4.26 -8.31 10.82
N ALA A 57 3.04 -8.16 11.34
CA ALA A 57 1.99 -9.20 11.35
C ALA A 57 2.29 -10.48 12.16
N ARG A 58 3.48 -10.63 12.76
CA ARG A 58 3.78 -11.74 13.69
C ARG A 58 3.23 -11.53 15.10
N ALA A 59 2.98 -10.28 15.49
CA ALA A 59 2.41 -9.97 16.80
C ALA A 59 0.88 -10.03 16.76
N VAL A 60 0.28 -10.83 17.63
CA VAL A 60 -1.17 -10.84 17.87
C VAL A 60 -1.53 -9.51 18.51
N THR A 61 -1.95 -8.57 17.68
CA THR A 61 -2.19 -7.17 18.02
C THR A 61 -3.56 -6.76 17.49
N PRO A 62 -4.18 -5.71 18.06
CA PRO A 62 -5.52 -5.30 17.69
C PRO A 62 -5.59 -4.56 16.35
N PHE A 63 -4.61 -4.76 15.45
CA PHE A 63 -4.47 -3.99 14.22
C PHE A 63 -4.31 -4.88 12.99
N ARG A 64 -4.65 -4.29 11.83
CA ARG A 64 -4.23 -4.76 10.51
C ARG A 64 -3.45 -3.66 9.81
N SER A 65 -2.22 -3.99 9.41
CA SER A 65 -1.40 -3.15 8.53
C SER A 65 -2.05 -2.93 7.17
N THR A 66 -2.11 -1.66 6.76
CA THR A 66 -2.50 -1.22 5.43
C THR A 66 -1.58 -0.07 5.02
N SER A 67 -1.60 0.26 3.74
CA SER A 67 -0.76 1.28 3.13
C SER A 67 -1.62 2.23 2.32
N ARG A 68 -1.35 3.53 2.35
CA ARG A 68 -1.90 4.48 1.37
C ARG A 68 -1.10 4.51 0.05
N ALA A 69 0.05 3.84 0.00
CA ALA A 69 0.91 3.84 -1.18
C ALA A 69 0.64 2.58 -2.02
N PHE A 70 -0.11 2.71 -3.11
CA PHE A 70 -0.41 1.57 -3.98
C PHE A 70 0.86 0.89 -4.53
N ILE A 71 1.85 1.69 -4.90
CA ILE A 71 3.15 1.19 -5.36
C ILE A 71 3.88 0.37 -4.29
N TRP A 72 3.70 0.71 -3.01
CA TRP A 72 4.24 -0.07 -1.90
C TRP A 72 3.60 -1.46 -1.87
N ALA A 73 2.29 -1.54 -2.06
CA ALA A 73 1.58 -2.83 -2.10
C ALA A 73 2.01 -3.70 -3.29
N LEU A 74 2.20 -3.10 -4.48
CA LEU A 74 2.73 -3.82 -5.64
C LEU A 74 4.13 -4.39 -5.37
N TRP A 75 5.02 -3.59 -4.78
CA TRP A 75 6.34 -4.08 -4.42
C TRP A 75 6.31 -5.15 -3.33
N GLU A 76 5.52 -4.95 -2.29
CA GLU A 76 5.47 -5.87 -1.15
C GLU A 76 4.93 -7.25 -1.60
N ALA A 77 3.96 -7.28 -2.51
CA ALA A 77 3.49 -8.50 -3.16
C ALA A 77 4.60 -9.18 -3.98
N TRP A 78 5.34 -8.41 -4.79
CA TRP A 78 6.49 -8.93 -5.51
C TRP A 78 7.58 -9.48 -4.59
N ARG A 79 7.91 -8.77 -3.51
CA ARG A 79 8.95 -9.19 -2.57
C ARG A 79 8.59 -10.53 -1.95
N ARG A 80 7.34 -10.73 -1.56
CA ARG A 80 6.85 -12.01 -1.01
C ARG A 80 7.02 -13.13 -2.03
N VAL A 81 6.59 -12.94 -3.26
CA VAL A 81 6.69 -13.97 -4.30
C VAL A 81 8.13 -14.27 -4.70
N PHE A 82 8.91 -13.25 -5.06
CA PHE A 82 10.22 -13.45 -5.68
C PHE A 82 11.40 -13.46 -4.71
N LYS A 83 11.32 -12.71 -3.59
CA LYS A 83 12.40 -12.69 -2.59
C LYS A 83 12.16 -13.67 -1.44
N LEU A 84 10.89 -13.93 -1.08
CA LEU A 84 10.54 -14.90 -0.04
C LEU A 84 10.07 -16.26 -0.59
N GLY A 85 9.98 -16.40 -1.92
CA GLY A 85 9.66 -17.68 -2.57
C GLY A 85 8.22 -18.13 -2.42
N MET A 86 7.27 -17.20 -2.26
CA MET A 86 5.85 -17.53 -2.13
C MET A 86 5.20 -17.85 -3.48
N ASP A 87 4.17 -18.70 -3.46
CA ASP A 87 3.40 -19.01 -4.67
C ASP A 87 2.66 -17.75 -5.19
N PRO A 88 2.77 -17.40 -6.48
CA PRO A 88 2.09 -16.24 -7.06
C PRO A 88 0.56 -16.23 -6.89
N GLY A 89 -0.09 -17.40 -6.78
CA GLY A 89 -1.53 -17.50 -6.54
C GLY A 89 -1.92 -17.33 -5.07
N SER A 90 -0.96 -17.43 -4.15
CA SER A 90 -1.18 -17.30 -2.70
C SER A 90 -1.04 -15.86 -2.16
N VAL A 91 -0.69 -14.90 -3.03
CA VAL A 91 -0.49 -13.50 -2.67
C VAL A 91 -1.56 -12.63 -3.34
N GLU A 92 -2.34 -11.88 -2.56
CA GLU A 92 -3.34 -10.91 -3.05
C GLU A 92 -2.99 -9.51 -2.57
N ILE A 93 -3.35 -8.52 -3.38
CA ILE A 93 -3.53 -7.14 -2.93
C ILE A 93 -5.02 -6.92 -2.69
N LEU A 94 -5.38 -6.57 -1.47
CA LEU A 94 -6.69 -6.02 -1.15
C LEU A 94 -6.71 -4.54 -1.47
N ILE A 95 -7.80 -4.11 -2.10
CA ILE A 95 -8.17 -2.71 -2.22
C ILE A 95 -9.33 -2.48 -1.26
N ILE A 96 -9.14 -1.52 -0.37
CA ILE A 96 -10.03 -1.24 0.75
C ILE A 96 -10.52 0.19 0.61
N ASP A 97 -11.82 0.40 0.58
CA ASP A 97 -12.40 1.73 0.74
C ASP A 97 -12.62 1.98 2.24
N HIS A 98 -11.89 2.95 2.80
CA HIS A 98 -12.00 3.28 4.22
C HIS A 98 -13.20 4.18 4.53
N ILE A 99 -13.97 4.63 3.53
CA ILE A 99 -15.23 5.35 3.76
C ILE A 99 -16.16 4.52 4.67
N GLY A 100 -16.68 5.19 5.69
CA GLY A 100 -17.61 4.59 6.65
C GLY A 100 -16.95 3.71 7.71
N LEU A 101 -15.60 3.62 7.74
CA LEU A 101 -14.90 3.20 8.94
C LEU A 101 -14.91 4.36 9.97
N PRO A 102 -15.15 4.08 11.26
CA PRO A 102 -14.97 5.07 12.30
C PRO A 102 -13.54 5.63 12.31
N ASP A 103 -13.38 6.94 12.42
CA ASP A 103 -12.05 7.59 12.50
C ASP A 103 -11.21 7.03 13.65
N SER A 104 -11.84 6.62 14.74
CA SER A 104 -11.18 5.99 15.89
C SER A 104 -10.51 4.65 15.58
N MET A 105 -10.89 3.99 14.47
CA MET A 105 -10.25 2.76 14.01
C MET A 105 -9.01 3.02 13.14
N ILE A 106 -8.84 4.22 12.58
CA ILE A 106 -7.83 4.51 11.57
C ILE A 106 -6.65 5.25 12.19
N HIS A 107 -5.48 4.61 12.19
CA HIS A 107 -4.25 5.19 12.75
C HIS A 107 -3.21 5.38 11.66
N ALA A 108 -3.12 6.59 11.10
CA ALA A 108 -2.14 6.95 10.08
C ALA A 108 -0.76 7.21 10.70
N LEU A 109 0.09 6.18 10.73
CA LEU A 109 1.36 6.24 11.45
C LEU A 109 2.39 7.15 10.77
N SER A 110 2.26 7.38 9.47
CA SER A 110 3.12 8.28 8.71
C SER A 110 2.80 9.76 8.89
N GLU A 111 1.83 10.10 9.75
CA GLU A 111 1.34 11.46 9.96
C GLU A 111 1.57 11.94 11.40
N GLU A 112 1.52 13.25 11.56
CA GLU A 112 1.58 13.90 12.86
C GLU A 112 0.32 13.60 13.68
N PRO A 113 0.42 13.44 15.00
CA PRO A 113 1.65 13.49 15.81
C PRO A 113 2.39 12.15 15.91
N ILE A 114 1.88 11.07 15.30
CA ILE A 114 2.33 9.69 15.56
C ILE A 114 3.77 9.47 15.08
N ILE A 115 4.10 9.93 13.88
CA ILE A 115 5.45 9.78 13.31
C ILE A 115 6.54 10.48 14.13
N ASN A 116 6.15 11.49 14.92
CA ASN A 116 7.03 12.24 15.81
C ASN A 116 7.05 11.73 17.25
N SER A 117 6.32 10.67 17.58
CA SER A 117 6.42 10.09 18.91
C SER A 117 7.84 9.53 19.13
N PRO A 118 8.36 9.56 20.38
CA PRO A 118 9.67 9.01 20.70
C PRO A 118 9.84 7.54 20.26
N LYS A 119 8.74 6.78 20.17
CA LYS A 119 8.74 5.37 19.79
C LYS A 119 9.14 5.17 18.32
N PHE A 120 8.69 6.05 17.43
CA PHE A 120 9.07 6.01 16.01
C PHE A 120 10.36 6.78 15.74
N GLN A 121 10.60 7.92 16.42
CA GLN A 121 11.81 8.73 16.23
C GLN A 121 13.09 8.01 16.64
N ASN A 122 13.07 7.21 17.71
CA ASN A 122 14.26 6.51 18.19
C ASN A 122 14.65 5.28 17.33
N ASN A 123 13.86 4.93 16.32
CA ASN A 123 14.12 3.82 15.42
C ASN A 123 14.00 4.24 13.95
N ASN A 124 15.12 4.70 13.39
CA ASN A 124 15.19 5.19 12.00
C ASN A 124 14.71 4.16 10.97
N ASN A 125 14.94 2.87 11.19
CA ASN A 125 14.47 1.82 10.27
C ASN A 125 12.94 1.70 10.31
N LEU A 126 12.35 1.76 11.51
CA LEU A 126 10.90 1.73 11.70
C LEU A 126 10.24 2.97 11.10
N LYS A 127 10.76 4.16 11.43
CA LYS A 127 10.31 5.45 10.88
C LYS A 127 10.38 5.45 9.36
N GLY A 128 11.51 4.99 8.80
CA GLY A 128 11.68 4.82 7.37
C GLY A 128 10.56 3.95 6.79
N ARG A 129 10.36 2.73 7.29
CA ARG A 129 9.32 1.82 6.77
C ARG A 129 7.93 2.42 6.83
N VAL A 130 7.54 2.99 7.97
CA VAL A 130 6.24 3.65 8.17
C VAL A 130 6.02 4.78 7.16
N THR A 131 7.02 5.63 6.97
CA THR A 131 6.96 6.75 6.03
C THR A 131 6.85 6.29 4.58
N HIS A 132 7.66 5.31 4.16
CA HIS A 132 7.64 4.82 2.77
C HIS A 132 6.35 4.06 2.44
N ALA A 133 5.86 3.25 3.37
CA ALA A 133 4.60 2.55 3.21
C ALA A 133 3.39 3.48 3.32
N ARG A 134 3.53 4.71 3.85
CA ARG A 134 2.41 5.52 4.33
C ARG A 134 1.48 4.65 5.18
N GLU A 135 2.08 4.02 6.19
CA GLU A 135 1.45 2.96 6.98
C GLU A 135 0.20 3.49 7.69
N VAL A 136 -0.90 2.76 7.55
CA VAL A 136 -2.16 2.98 8.24
C VAL A 136 -2.56 1.69 8.95
N LEU A 137 -2.76 1.76 10.25
CA LEU A 137 -3.27 0.63 11.03
C LEU A 137 -4.77 0.75 11.20
N ILE A 138 -5.50 -0.34 10.94
CA ILE A 138 -6.94 -0.43 11.20
C ILE A 138 -7.17 -1.25 12.47
N GLN A 139 -7.64 -0.60 13.52
CA GLN A 139 -7.94 -1.22 14.82
C GLN A 139 -9.21 -2.07 14.74
N GLY A 140 -9.20 -3.29 15.29
CA GLY A 140 -10.31 -4.25 15.19
C GLY A 140 -10.44 -4.94 13.82
N GLY A 141 -9.58 -4.55 12.87
CA GLY A 141 -9.49 -5.16 11.56
C GLY A 141 -10.44 -4.57 10.52
N ILE A 142 -10.40 -5.15 9.31
CA ILE A 142 -11.06 -4.59 8.13
C ILE A 142 -12.38 -5.35 7.88
N PRO A 143 -13.55 -4.69 7.94
CA PRO A 143 -14.82 -5.32 7.58
C PRO A 143 -14.88 -5.71 6.10
N ASP A 144 -15.51 -6.83 5.77
CA ASP A 144 -15.58 -7.32 4.37
C ASP A 144 -16.27 -6.37 3.40
N LYS A 145 -17.24 -5.58 3.91
CA LYS A 145 -17.93 -4.55 3.12
C LYS A 145 -17.00 -3.44 2.62
N ASN A 146 -15.88 -3.22 3.31
CA ASN A 146 -14.88 -2.22 2.95
C ASN A 146 -13.84 -2.79 1.98
N ILE A 147 -13.79 -4.12 1.77
CA ILE A 147 -12.89 -4.76 0.80
C ILE A 147 -13.59 -4.77 -0.57
N ILE A 148 -13.22 -3.80 -1.40
CA ILE A 148 -13.84 -3.57 -2.72
C ILE A 148 -13.21 -4.41 -3.82
N ALA A 149 -11.96 -4.86 -3.68
CA ALA A 149 -11.35 -5.81 -4.61
C ALA A 149 -10.28 -6.66 -3.93
N ARG A 150 -10.06 -7.85 -4.50
CA ARG A 150 -8.93 -8.74 -4.16
C ARG A 150 -8.26 -9.12 -5.47
N VAL A 151 -6.98 -8.78 -5.62
CA VAL A 151 -6.27 -8.97 -6.88
C VAL A 151 -5.07 -9.87 -6.63
N SER A 152 -5.11 -11.08 -7.18
CA SER A 152 -4.01 -12.04 -7.10
C SER A 152 -2.76 -11.50 -7.82
N TRP A 153 -1.59 -11.74 -7.25
CA TRP A 153 -0.31 -11.46 -7.87
C TRP A 153 -0.15 -12.18 -9.22
N SER A 154 -0.71 -13.39 -9.36
CA SER A 154 -0.73 -14.11 -10.64
C SER A 154 -1.41 -13.34 -11.78
N LYS A 155 -2.38 -12.47 -11.47
CA LYS A 155 -3.04 -11.59 -12.47
C LYS A 155 -2.24 -10.33 -12.75
N ILE A 156 -1.48 -9.86 -11.76
CA ILE A 156 -0.69 -8.63 -11.81
C ILE A 156 0.61 -8.84 -12.58
N HIS A 157 1.42 -9.86 -12.22
CA HIS A 157 2.83 -9.93 -12.63
C HIS A 157 3.05 -9.93 -14.15
N ASN A 158 2.18 -10.58 -14.91
CA ASN A 158 2.27 -10.66 -16.38
C ASN A 158 1.84 -9.38 -17.11
N ARG A 159 1.31 -8.40 -16.39
CA ARG A 159 0.79 -7.14 -16.95
C ARG A 159 1.40 -5.91 -16.29
N LEU A 160 2.42 -6.09 -15.44
CA LEU A 160 3.11 -4.97 -14.83
C LEU A 160 3.68 -4.07 -15.93
N PRO A 161 3.43 -2.75 -15.84
CA PRO A 161 4.09 -1.80 -16.71
C PRO A 161 5.61 -1.98 -16.67
N GLN A 162 6.24 -1.90 -17.85
CA GLN A 162 7.67 -2.16 -18.05
C GLN A 162 8.57 -1.25 -17.23
N PHE A 163 8.06 -0.09 -16.81
CA PHE A 163 8.78 0.86 -15.96
C PHE A 163 8.80 0.47 -14.47
N PHE A 164 7.98 -0.49 -14.03
CA PHE A 164 8.07 -1.03 -12.68
C PHE A 164 9.18 -2.07 -12.62
N ASP A 165 10.43 -1.62 -12.52
CA ASP A 165 11.52 -2.53 -12.14
C ASP A 165 11.34 -2.94 -10.68
N LEU A 166 10.72 -4.10 -10.51
CA LEU A 166 10.48 -4.67 -9.21
C LEU A 166 11.71 -5.35 -8.61
N ASN A 167 12.82 -5.49 -9.33
CA ASN A 167 14.05 -6.10 -8.81
C ASN A 167 14.90 -5.17 -7.95
N ALA A 168 14.74 -3.84 -8.09
CA ALA A 168 15.51 -2.87 -7.31
C ALA A 168 15.19 -2.98 -5.80
N GLU A 169 16.15 -3.39 -4.98
CA GLU A 169 15.94 -3.65 -3.54
C GLU A 169 15.47 -2.38 -2.79
N LEU A 170 14.20 -2.35 -2.34
CA LEU A 170 13.68 -1.19 -1.60
C LEU A 170 14.29 -1.01 -0.21
N GLU A 171 15.02 -2.00 0.32
CA GLU A 171 15.59 -1.92 1.67
C GLU A 171 16.72 -0.90 1.79
N LYS A 172 17.35 -0.47 0.69
CA LYS A 172 18.53 0.41 0.74
C LYS A 172 18.31 1.82 0.18
N ASP A 173 17.48 2.00 -0.85
CA ASP A 173 17.14 3.34 -1.33
C ASP A 173 15.94 3.31 -2.29
N TYR A 174 14.76 3.78 -1.84
CA TYR A 174 13.57 3.97 -2.69
C TYR A 174 13.87 4.89 -3.90
N ARG A 175 14.94 5.71 -3.82
CA ARG A 175 15.41 6.61 -4.88
C ARG A 175 15.72 5.91 -6.21
N LEU A 176 16.11 4.64 -6.21
CA LEU A 176 16.50 3.95 -7.43
C LEU A 176 15.29 3.68 -8.35
N ARG A 177 14.10 3.43 -7.80
CA ARG A 177 12.90 3.15 -8.63
C ARG A 177 12.23 4.37 -9.21
N PHE A 178 12.22 5.48 -8.45
CA PHE A 178 11.83 6.77 -9.01
C PHE A 178 12.75 7.13 -10.17
N LYS A 179 14.05 6.85 -10.06
CA LYS A 179 15.00 7.08 -11.16
C LYS A 179 14.73 6.22 -12.38
N ASP A 180 14.37 4.94 -12.24
CA ASP A 180 14.07 4.08 -13.40
C ASP A 180 12.76 4.42 -14.09
N CYS A 181 11.72 4.78 -13.32
CA CYS A 181 10.46 5.24 -13.89
C CYS A 181 10.58 6.63 -14.54
N SER A 182 11.22 7.59 -13.88
CA SER A 182 11.53 8.90 -14.49
C SER A 182 12.51 8.78 -15.66
N ARG A 183 13.41 7.79 -15.67
CA ARG A 183 14.27 7.48 -16.83
C ARG A 183 13.45 6.98 -18.01
N LEU A 184 12.58 5.99 -17.82
CA LEU A 184 11.74 5.47 -18.91
C LEU A 184 10.70 6.49 -19.38
N CYS A 185 10.13 7.31 -18.48
CA CYS A 185 9.27 8.41 -18.87
C CYS A 185 10.01 9.45 -19.73
N ARG A 186 11.29 9.71 -19.44
CA ARG A 186 12.16 10.54 -20.31
C ARG A 186 12.47 9.86 -21.64
N GLU A 187 12.65 8.54 -21.67
CA GLU A 187 12.99 7.77 -22.87
C GLU A 187 11.79 7.56 -23.82
N ARG A 188 10.58 7.33 -23.29
CA ARG A 188 9.38 6.97 -24.08
C ARG A 188 8.31 8.06 -24.13
N GLY A 189 8.46 9.09 -23.31
CA GLY A 189 7.50 10.18 -23.16
C GLY A 189 6.38 9.88 -22.17
N ARG A 190 5.83 10.96 -21.62
CA ARG A 190 4.75 10.94 -20.60
C ARG A 190 3.48 10.25 -21.09
N GLY A 191 3.09 10.48 -22.36
CA GLY A 191 1.87 9.90 -22.93
C GLY A 191 1.91 8.37 -23.05
N ALA A 192 3.04 7.81 -23.47
CA ALA A 192 3.21 6.36 -23.55
C ALA A 192 3.19 5.71 -22.15
N THR A 193 3.82 6.36 -21.18
CA THR A 193 3.85 5.90 -19.77
C THR A 193 2.44 5.91 -19.17
N LEU A 194 1.66 6.97 -19.43
CA LEU A 194 0.27 7.07 -18.98
C LEU A 194 -0.61 5.97 -19.60
N ALA A 195 -0.53 5.77 -20.92
CA ALA A 195 -1.31 4.74 -21.60
C ALA A 195 -1.00 3.33 -21.07
N GLU A 196 0.25 3.05 -20.72
CA GLU A 196 0.65 1.78 -20.12
C GLU A 196 0.04 1.58 -18.72
N ILE A 197 0.04 2.63 -17.89
CA ILE A 197 -0.62 2.63 -16.57
C ILE A 197 -2.12 2.38 -16.72
N GLU A 198 -2.78 3.16 -17.58
CA GLU A 198 -4.22 3.05 -17.80
C GLU A 198 -4.60 1.65 -18.28
N THR A 199 -3.84 1.10 -19.23
CA THR A 199 -4.03 -0.27 -19.71
C THR A 199 -3.88 -1.28 -18.58
N PHE A 200 -2.84 -1.16 -17.76
CA PHE A 200 -2.62 -2.03 -16.61
C PHE A 200 -3.78 -1.97 -15.61
N ILE A 201 -4.22 -0.77 -15.20
CA ILE A 201 -5.34 -0.61 -14.27
C ILE A 201 -6.63 -1.17 -14.87
N TYR A 202 -6.89 -0.89 -16.14
CA TYR A 202 -8.12 -1.31 -16.81
C TYR A 202 -8.19 -2.81 -17.02
N GLU A 203 -7.07 -3.47 -17.34
CA GLU A 203 -7.05 -4.92 -17.57
C GLU A 203 -6.98 -5.74 -16.28
N VAL A 204 -6.30 -5.23 -15.24
CA VAL A 204 -6.04 -6.00 -14.02
C VAL A 204 -7.03 -5.67 -12.90
N PHE A 205 -7.30 -4.39 -12.66
CA PHE A 205 -8.01 -3.94 -11.46
C PHE A 205 -9.48 -3.68 -11.71
N ARG A 206 -9.82 -3.04 -12.84
CA ARG A 206 -11.23 -2.75 -13.18
C ARG A 206 -12.12 -3.99 -13.16
N PRO A 207 -11.74 -5.16 -13.72
CA PRO A 207 -12.59 -6.34 -13.70
C PRO A 207 -12.85 -6.86 -12.29
N GLU A 208 -11.89 -6.70 -11.37
CA GLU A 208 -12.04 -7.12 -9.98
C GLU A 208 -12.93 -6.15 -9.18
N LEU A 209 -12.80 -4.84 -9.43
CA LEU A 209 -13.67 -3.82 -8.86
C LEU A 209 -15.13 -4.02 -9.31
N SER A 210 -15.34 -4.31 -10.60
CA SER A 210 -16.67 -4.56 -11.17
C SER A 210 -17.35 -5.84 -10.67
N ARG A 211 -16.61 -6.78 -10.06
CA ARG A 211 -17.22 -7.99 -9.47
C ARG A 211 -17.91 -7.73 -8.14
N ARG A 212 -17.45 -6.72 -7.38
CA ARG A 212 -17.98 -6.41 -6.04
C ARG A 212 -18.84 -5.17 -6.00
N ALA A 213 -18.54 -4.16 -6.82
CA ALA A 213 -19.36 -2.97 -6.94
C ALA A 213 -20.29 -3.08 -8.15
N SER A 214 -21.57 -2.74 -7.98
CA SER A 214 -22.53 -2.68 -9.09
C SER A 214 -22.67 -1.27 -9.68
N ASN A 215 -22.12 -0.25 -9.02
CA ASN A 215 -22.22 1.14 -9.45
C ASN A 215 -21.04 1.49 -10.40
N PRO A 216 -21.28 1.69 -11.70
CA PRO A 216 -20.23 2.00 -12.66
C PRO A 216 -19.51 3.33 -12.36
N ILE A 217 -20.21 4.33 -11.85
CA ILE A 217 -19.63 5.64 -11.51
C ILE A 217 -18.58 5.46 -10.40
N LEU A 218 -18.91 4.67 -9.38
CA LEU A 218 -18.00 4.40 -8.27
C LEU A 218 -16.79 3.56 -8.71
N ILE A 219 -16.99 2.61 -9.63
CA ILE A 219 -15.89 1.83 -10.22
C ILE A 219 -14.92 2.76 -10.96
N ASP A 220 -15.44 3.67 -11.78
CA ASP A 220 -14.62 4.60 -12.56
C ASP A 220 -13.88 5.58 -11.64
N GLU A 221 -14.48 6.00 -10.52
CA GLU A 221 -13.80 6.78 -9.48
C GLU A 221 -12.64 5.99 -8.85
N TYR A 222 -12.83 4.73 -8.49
CA TYR A 222 -11.73 3.90 -7.97
C TYR A 222 -10.62 3.68 -9.00
N VAL A 223 -10.97 3.46 -10.27
CA VAL A 223 -9.99 3.35 -11.37
C VAL A 223 -9.19 4.63 -11.52
N TYR A 224 -9.86 5.79 -11.46
CA TYR A 224 -9.20 7.10 -11.47
C TYR A 224 -8.21 7.24 -10.31
N ILE A 225 -8.62 6.91 -9.09
CA ILE A 225 -7.76 6.97 -7.90
C ILE A 225 -6.53 6.04 -8.04
N LEU A 226 -6.70 4.82 -8.57
CA LEU A 226 -5.58 3.90 -8.80
C LEU A 226 -4.59 4.44 -9.85
N ASN A 227 -5.10 5.01 -10.94
CA ASN A 227 -4.28 5.67 -11.96
C ASN A 227 -3.49 6.83 -11.35
N GLU A 228 -4.14 7.70 -10.58
CA GLU A 228 -3.48 8.81 -9.90
C GLU A 228 -2.41 8.32 -8.93
N HIS A 229 -2.65 7.24 -8.18
CA HIS A 229 -1.63 6.63 -7.31
C HIS A 229 -0.43 6.10 -8.06
N LEU A 230 -0.54 5.66 -9.31
CA LEU A 230 0.64 5.26 -10.07
C LEU A 230 1.27 6.47 -10.76
N PHE A 231 0.46 7.40 -11.27
CA PHE A 231 0.91 8.57 -12.01
C PHE A 231 1.66 9.56 -11.12
N THR A 232 1.05 10.00 -10.02
CA THR A 232 1.62 11.02 -9.14
C THR A 232 2.97 10.59 -8.58
N HIS A 233 3.18 9.29 -8.34
CA HIS A 233 4.46 8.76 -7.88
C HIS A 233 5.58 8.90 -8.92
N ILE A 234 5.28 9.00 -10.21
CA ILE A 234 6.28 9.10 -11.29
C ILE A 234 6.82 10.54 -11.40
N PHE A 235 6.02 11.53 -11.01
CA PHE A 235 6.26 12.94 -11.33
C PHE A 235 6.54 13.84 -10.12
N VAL A 236 6.45 13.33 -8.88
CA VAL A 236 6.84 14.10 -7.68
C VAL A 236 8.37 14.24 -7.65
N GLY A 237 8.89 15.21 -8.39
CA GLY A 237 10.32 15.52 -8.47
C GLY A 237 10.80 16.26 -9.73
N ASP A 238 10.01 16.32 -10.80
CA ASP A 238 10.43 16.86 -12.11
C ASP A 238 10.04 18.34 -12.35
N ASP A 239 9.46 19.05 -11.38
CA ASP A 239 9.19 20.50 -11.46
C ASP A 239 10.42 21.36 -11.08
N ARG A 240 11.61 21.01 -11.54
CA ARG A 240 12.81 21.86 -11.46
C ARG A 240 13.65 21.83 -12.72
#